data_AF-A0A349FAG9-F1
#
_entry.id   AF-A0A349FAG9-F1
#
_cell.length_a   1.000
_cell.length_b   1.000
_cell.length_c   1.000
_cell.angle_alpha   90.00
_cell.angle_beta   90.00
_cell.angle_gamma   90.00
#
_symmetry.space_group_name_H-M   'P 1'
#
loop_
_entity.id
_entity.type
_entity.pdbx_description
1 polymer ?
#
loop_
_entity_poly.entity_id
_entity_poly.type
_entity_poly.pdbx_seq_one_letter_code
_entity_poly.pdbx_strand_id
1 'polypeptide(L)' 'MTSTAFTHLREHLESQVVGQQELVKQLLVALLADGHILVEGPPGLAKTRAVKSLADCIEGDFHRVQFTPDLLPADLTGT' A
#
# COMPACT_ATOMS: atom_id res chain seq x y z
N MET A 1 -22.15 3.76 10.73
CA MET A 1 -21.66 2.51 11.35
C MET A 1 -20.48 2.04 10.53
N THR A 2 -19.25 2.34 10.95
CA THR A 2 -18.06 1.82 10.28
C THR A 2 -17.99 0.32 10.54
N SER A 3 -17.79 -0.49 9.51
CA SER A 3 -17.68 -1.95 9.63
C SER A 3 -16.58 -2.31 10.65
N THR A 4 -16.87 -3.20 11.60
CA THR A 4 -15.90 -3.67 12.62
C THR A 4 -14.62 -4.22 11.98
N ALA A 5 -14.76 -4.91 10.83
CA ALA A 5 -13.62 -5.41 10.06
C ALA A 5 -12.71 -4.27 9.55
N PHE A 6 -13.30 -3.16 9.11
CA PHE A 6 -12.53 -2.01 8.62
C PHE A 6 -11.73 -1.33 9.74
N THR A 7 -12.33 -1.21 10.92
CA THR A 7 -11.63 -0.68 12.10
C THR A 7 -10.43 -1.54 12.47
N HIS A 8 -10.63 -2.87 12.53
CA HIS A 8 -9.53 -3.81 12.82
C HIS A 8 -8.41 -3.76 11.79
N LEU A 9 -8.75 -3.67 10.50
CA LEU A 9 -7.76 -3.52 9.43
C LEU A 9 -6.91 -2.26 9.63
N ARG A 10 -7.57 -1.11 9.88
CA ARG A 10 -6.87 0.15 10.12
C ARG A 10 -5.94 0.08 11.34
N GLU A 11 -6.44 -0.42 12.47
CA GLU A 11 -5.66 -0.54 13.70
C GLU A 11 -4.44 -1.46 13.52
N HIS A 12 -4.62 -2.57 12.78
CA HIS A 12 -3.52 -3.47 12.46
C HIS A 12 -2.44 -2.75 11.64
N LEU A 13 -2.83 -1.99 10.61
CA LEU A 13 -1.89 -1.23 9.77
C LEU A 13 -1.17 -0.13 10.55
N GLU A 14 -1.88 0.63 11.38
CA GLU A 14 -1.27 1.66 12.23
C GLU A 14 -0.26 1.07 13.23
N SER A 15 -0.48 -0.17 13.70
CA SER A 15 0.48 -0.88 14.55
C SER A 15 1.77 -1.27 13.83
N GLN A 16 1.72 -1.51 12.51
CA GLN A 16 2.87 -1.89 11.70
C GLN A 16 3.63 -0.67 11.14
N VAL A 17 2.93 0.45 10.96
CA VAL A 17 3.44 1.67 10.32
C VAL A 17 3.36 2.86 11.28
N VAL A 18 4.30 2.88 12.24
CA VAL A 18 4.33 3.89 13.31
C VAL A 18 4.57 5.30 12.74
N GLY A 19 3.74 6.25 13.16
CA GLY A 19 3.90 7.67 12.82
C GLY A 19 3.43 8.04 11.40
N GLN A 20 2.73 7.15 10.69
CA GLN A 20 2.25 7.36 9.32
C GLN A 20 0.73 7.11 9.19
N GLN A 21 -0.05 7.66 10.11
CA GLN A 21 -1.51 7.46 10.14
C GLN A 21 -2.20 7.96 8.85
N GLU A 22 -1.73 9.08 8.30
CA GLU A 22 -2.30 9.64 7.07
C GLU A 22 -2.03 8.75 5.85
N LEU A 23 -0.85 8.12 5.76
CA LEU A 23 -0.56 7.13 4.71
C LEU A 23 -1.51 5.93 4.80
N VAL A 24 -1.72 5.39 6.00
CA VAL A 24 -2.65 4.27 6.22
C VAL A 24 -4.07 4.65 5.79
N LYS A 25 -4.52 5.85 6.15
CA LYS A 25 -5.83 6.36 5.74
C LYS A 25 -5.96 6.47 4.22
N GLN A 26 -4.96 7.03 3.53
CA GLN A 26 -4.97 7.18 2.07
C GLN A 26 -4.95 5.83 1.35
N LEU A 27 -4.18 4.87 1.87
CA LEU A 27 -4.17 3.49 1.39
C LEU A 27 -5.56 2.85 1.45
N LEU A 28 -6.25 2.98 2.58
CA LEU A 28 -7.58 2.41 2.77
C LEU A 28 -8.63 3.11 1.89
N VAL A 29 -8.53 4.44 1.71
CA VAL A 29 -9.42 5.18 0.80
C VAL A 29 -9.24 4.71 -0.63
N ALA A 30 -8.00 4.57 -1.09
CA ALA A 30 -7.70 4.10 -2.45
C ALA A 30 -8.22 2.68 -2.69
N LEU A 31 -8.03 1.77 -1.74
CA LEU A 31 -8.55 0.41 -1.81
C LEU A 31 -10.07 0.39 -1.95
N LEU A 32 -10.79 1.19 -1.14
CA LEU A 32 -12.26 1.25 -1.18
C LEU A 32 -12.81 1.92 -2.45
N ALA A 33 -12.02 2.81 -3.05
CA ALA A 33 -12.40 3.56 -4.24
C ALA A 33 -11.98 2.86 -5.55
N ASP A 34 -11.34 1.69 -5.48
CA ASP A 34 -10.67 1.04 -6.63
C ASP A 34 -9.69 1.99 -7.35
N GLY A 35 -8.94 2.76 -6.56
CA GLY A 35 -8.06 3.82 -7.03
C GLY A 35 -6.57 3.47 -6.91
N HIS A 36 -5.74 4.30 -7.54
CA HIS A 36 -4.28 4.24 -7.45
C HIS A 36 -3.74 5.40 -6.61
N ILE A 37 -2.61 5.17 -5.93
CA ILE A 37 -1.93 6.20 -5.13
C ILE A 37 -0.49 6.40 -5.57
N LEU A 38 -0.07 7.66 -5.52
CA LEU A 38 1.33 8.04 -5.61
C LEU A 38 1.81 8.39 -4.21
N VAL A 39 2.80 7.65 -3.69
CA VAL A 39 3.31 7.85 -2.34
C VAL A 39 4.66 8.55 -2.38
N GLU A 40 4.66 9.85 -2.12
CA GLU A 40 5.85 10.69 -2.10
C GLU A 40 6.42 10.86 -0.68
N GLY A 41 7.70 11.18 -0.58
CA GLY A 41 8.35 11.55 0.68
C GLY A 41 9.75 10.98 0.83
N PRO A 42 10.46 11.32 1.91
CA PRO A 42 11.84 10.89 2.12
C PRO A 42 11.95 9.35 2.27
N PRO A 43 13.11 8.77 1.93
CA PRO A 43 13.36 7.35 2.12
C PRO A 43 13.28 6.97 3.60
N GLY A 44 12.89 5.71 3.89
CA GLY A 44 12.84 5.19 5.26
C GLY A 44 11.52 5.38 6.00
N LEU A 45 10.52 6.07 5.44
CA LEU A 45 9.20 6.27 6.07
C LEU A 45 8.22 5.08 5.92
N ALA A 46 8.73 3.85 5.94
CA ALA A 46 7.92 2.63 5.91
C ALA A 46 6.90 2.50 4.74
N LYS A 47 7.03 3.28 3.66
CA LYS A 47 6.12 3.25 2.48
C LYS A 47 5.90 1.84 1.94
N THR A 48 6.99 1.12 1.65
CA THR A 48 6.93 -0.26 1.15
C THR A 48 6.31 -1.21 2.19
N ARG A 49 6.59 -0.99 3.48
CA ARG A 49 6.04 -1.80 4.57
C ARG A 49 4.53 -1.60 4.69
N ALA A 50 4.05 -0.36 4.53
CA ALA A 50 2.63 -0.05 4.59
C ALA A 50 1.83 -0.76 3.49
N VAL A 51 2.31 -0.69 2.24
CA VAL A 51 1.66 -1.36 1.11
C VAL A 51 1.70 -2.88 1.26
N LYS A 52 2.85 -3.45 1.68
CA LYS A 52 2.97 -4.89 1.92
C LYS A 52 2.03 -5.36 3.04
N SER A 53 2.01 -4.64 4.16
CA SER A 53 1.15 -4.99 5.29
C SER A 53 -0.33 -4.91 4.93
N LEU A 54 -0.73 -3.98 4.06
CA LEU A 54 -2.09 -3.91 3.54
C LEU A 54 -2.44 -5.16 2.74
N ALA A 55 -1.58 -5.54 1.79
CA ALA A 55 -1.76 -6.74 0.98
C ALA A 55 -1.88 -8.00 1.86
N ASP A 56 -0.97 -8.17 2.83
CA ASP A 56 -1.00 -9.30 3.78
C ASP A 56 -2.31 -9.36 4.59
N CYS A 57 -2.89 -8.21 4.96
CA CYS A 57 -4.13 -8.15 5.75
C CYS A 57 -5.40 -8.44 4.96
N ILE A 58 -5.37 -8.25 3.64
CA ILE A 58 -6.53 -8.47 2.76
C ILE A 58 -6.36 -9.73 1.89
N GLU A 59 -5.35 -10.54 2.18
CA GLU A 59 -4.97 -11.72 1.37
C GLU A 59 -4.75 -11.37 -0.11
N GLY A 60 -4.21 -10.17 -0.36
CA GLY A 60 -3.91 -9.66 -1.69
C GLY A 60 -2.48 -9.94 -2.12
N ASP A 61 -2.23 -9.93 -3.43
CA ASP A 61 -0.89 -10.10 -3.98
C ASP A 61 -0.08 -8.81 -3.90
N PHE A 62 1.14 -8.89 -3.38
CA PHE A 62 2.09 -7.78 -3.36
C PHE A 62 3.21 -7.99 -4.38
N HIS A 63 3.26 -7.12 -5.39
CA HIS A 63 4.34 -7.10 -6.38
C HIS A 63 5.08 -5.76 -6.29
N ARG A 64 6.41 -5.83 -6.18
CA ARG A 64 7.29 -4.65 -6.21
C ARG A 64 8.07 -4.64 -7.52
N VAL A 65 7.84 -3.63 -8.34
CA VAL A 65 8.66 -3.34 -9.52
C VAL A 65 9.51 -2.11 -9.26
N GLN A 66 10.83 -2.23 -9.46
CA GLN A 66 11.74 -1.10 -9.42
C GLN A 66 11.88 -0.52 -10.82
N PHE A 67 11.49 0.74 -10.99
CA PHE A 67 11.74 1.47 -12.23
C PHE A 67 13.24 1.77 -12.33
N THR A 68 13.84 1.31 -13.43
CA THR A 68 15.22 1.58 -13.86
C THR A 68 15.18 2.18 -15.26
N PRO A 69 16.21 2.93 -15.71
CA PRO A 69 16.22 3.52 -17.05
C PRO A 69 16.12 2.48 -18.18
N ASP A 70 16.51 1.23 -17.91
CA ASP A 70 16.52 0.13 -18.87
C ASP A 70 15.22 -0.70 -18.88
N LEU A 71 14.26 -0.39 -18.00
CA LEU A 71 13.01 -1.16 -17.89
C LEU A 71 12.17 -0.99 -19.17
N LEU A 72 11.84 -2.09 -19.84
CA LEU A 72 11.02 -2.10 -21.05
C LEU A 72 9.54 -2.33 -20.71
N PRO A 73 8.59 -1.84 -21.54
CA PRO A 73 7.16 -2.13 -21.35
C PRO A 73 6.82 -3.63 -21.35
N ALA A 74 7.61 -4.44 -22.07
CA ALA A 74 7.45 -5.89 -22.11
C ALA A 74 7.71 -6.54 -20.74
N ASP A 75 8.60 -5.97 -19.92
CA ASP A 75 8.93 -6.48 -18.57
C ASP A 75 7.76 -6.30 -17.58
N LEU A 76 6.86 -5.35 -17.84
CA LEU A 76 5.66 -5.08 -17.03
C LEU A 76 4.43 -5.85 -17.49
N THR A 77 4.29 -6.06 -18.80
CA THR A 77 3.08 -6.62 -19.41
C THR A 77 3.16 -8.11 -19.67
N GLY A 78 4.37 -8.69 -19.72
CA GLY A 78 4.57 -10.13 -19.93
C GLY A 78 3.96 -10.61 -21.24
N THR A 79 4.57 -10.27 -22.37
CA THR A 79 4.24 -10.88 -23.69
C THR A 79 4.77 -12.29 -23.82
#